data_AF-A0A939K4R8-F1
#
_entry.id   AF-A0A939K4R8-F1
#
_cell.length_a   1.000
_cell.length_b   1.000
_cell.length_c   1.000
_cell.angle_alpha   90.00
_cell.angle_beta   90.00
_cell.angle_gamma   90.00
#
_symmetry.space_group_name_H-M   'P 1'
#
loop_
_entity.id
_entity.type
_entity.pdbx_description
1 polymer ?
#
loop_
_entity_poly.entity_id
_entity_poly.type
_entity_poly.pdbx_seq_one_letter_code
_entity_poly.pdbx_strand_id
1 'polypeptide(L)'
;MEIVIFIVIVGVLSYLYLEEEKRKERQRWAEWWEEERERQRLQTEREKQKAECLRQRRIDEEKERVRQQAEQERRVQQDETAEREREAAQRSKQEVEARRKREAEQQIQAQIQATERARVEKEKTQRAERQLLQLNLSSERKNNYEKFAQVLQENSILTLYHFTDRANISSIKENGALLSWWYCEQNDINILKPGSDETSKSLDRHYNLQDYVRLSFTPNHPMMYVAKLQGRIQDPVVLKINPEICFFQETKFSDMNATKTGHKCGPTIEDLMRIRFAVVKQNTHFNLSDEDKPHYQAEVLVKTRLPIEWITNINAF
;
A
#
# COMPACT_ATOMS: atom_id res chain seq x y z
N MET A 1 46.03 -136.26 -84.14
CA MET A 1 45.70 -134.82 -84.15
C MET A 1 44.52 -134.57 -83.21
N GLU A 2 44.68 -134.73 -81.89
CA GLU A 2 43.60 -134.45 -80.92
C GLU A 2 44.07 -133.65 -79.69
N ILE A 3 45.38 -133.69 -79.37
CA ILE A 3 45.92 -133.05 -78.15
C ILE A 3 46.10 -131.53 -78.29
N VAL A 4 46.25 -131.01 -79.52
CA VAL A 4 46.55 -129.58 -79.76
C VAL A 4 45.32 -128.67 -79.59
N ILE A 5 44.10 -129.20 -79.80
CA ILE A 5 42.86 -128.40 -79.70
C ILE A 5 42.48 -128.15 -78.23
N PHE A 6 42.80 -129.08 -77.32
CA PHE A 6 42.41 -128.97 -75.91
C PHE A 6 43.18 -127.89 -75.14
N ILE A 7 44.48 -127.70 -75.48
CA ILE A 7 45.35 -126.72 -74.79
C ILE A 7 44.94 -125.27 -75.12
N VAL A 8 44.47 -125.00 -76.34
CA VAL A 8 44.06 -123.66 -76.76
C VAL A 8 42.76 -123.22 -76.07
N ILE A 9 41.81 -124.13 -75.86
CA ILE A 9 40.52 -123.81 -75.22
C ILE A 9 40.70 -123.50 -73.73
N VAL A 10 41.53 -124.25 -73.02
CA VAL A 10 41.80 -124.01 -71.59
C VAL A 10 42.55 -122.69 -71.38
N GLY A 11 43.48 -122.33 -72.27
CA GLY A 11 44.21 -121.06 -72.21
C GLY A 11 43.31 -119.83 -72.36
N VAL A 12 42.32 -119.88 -73.27
CA VAL A 12 41.39 -118.76 -73.50
C VAL A 12 40.42 -118.59 -72.33
N LEU A 13 39.91 -119.69 -71.75
CA LEU A 13 39.01 -119.63 -70.60
C LEU A 13 39.70 -119.09 -69.33
N SER A 14 40.97 -119.42 -69.13
CA SER A 14 41.74 -118.91 -67.99
C SER A 14 42.08 -117.41 -68.13
N TYR A 15 42.38 -116.95 -69.34
CA TYR A 15 42.58 -115.52 -69.63
C TYR A 15 41.31 -114.70 -69.41
N LEU A 16 40.16 -115.20 -69.90
CA LEU A 16 38.87 -114.52 -69.71
C LEU A 16 38.46 -114.43 -68.24
N TYR A 17 38.72 -115.46 -67.44
CA TYR A 17 38.44 -115.45 -66.00
C TYR A 17 39.30 -114.41 -65.25
N LEU A 18 40.60 -114.35 -65.56
CA LEU A 18 41.53 -113.36 -64.98
C LEU A 18 41.17 -111.92 -65.38
N GLU A 19 40.65 -111.72 -66.58
CA GLU A 19 40.27 -110.40 -67.07
C GLU A 19 38.96 -109.90 -66.43
N GLU A 20 38.05 -110.83 -66.13
CA GLU A 20 36.81 -110.55 -65.39
C GLU A 20 37.08 -110.20 -63.92
N GLU A 21 38.04 -110.88 -63.27
CA GLU A 21 38.43 -110.56 -61.89
C GLU A 21 39.08 -109.18 -61.78
N LYS A 22 39.97 -108.83 -62.72
CA LYS A 22 40.56 -107.49 -62.81
C LYS A 22 39.51 -106.40 -63.10
N ARG A 23 38.42 -106.72 -63.79
CA ARG A 23 37.28 -105.79 -63.97
C ARG A 23 36.52 -105.57 -62.66
N LYS A 24 36.24 -106.65 -61.91
CA LYS A 24 35.57 -106.57 -60.61
C LYS A 24 36.41 -105.81 -59.57
N GLU A 25 37.73 -106.00 -59.56
CA GLU A 25 38.63 -105.21 -58.72
C GLU A 25 38.62 -103.73 -59.10
N ARG A 26 38.71 -103.39 -60.40
CA ARG A 26 38.63 -101.99 -60.84
C ARG A 26 37.30 -101.33 -60.46
N GLN A 27 36.19 -102.06 -60.52
CA GLN A 27 34.89 -101.56 -60.05
C GLN A 27 34.90 -101.31 -58.54
N ARG A 28 35.39 -102.25 -57.72
CA ARG A 28 35.48 -102.06 -56.26
C ARG A 28 36.37 -100.87 -55.89
N TRP A 29 37.50 -100.70 -56.57
CA TRP A 29 38.36 -99.54 -56.36
C TRP A 29 37.70 -98.23 -56.80
N ALA A 30 36.93 -98.24 -57.89
CA ALA A 30 36.17 -97.07 -58.34
C ALA A 30 35.05 -96.68 -57.35
N GLU A 31 34.29 -97.67 -56.86
CA GLU A 31 33.25 -97.49 -55.83
C GLU A 31 33.85 -96.97 -54.52
N TRP A 32 34.97 -97.54 -54.08
CA TRP A 32 35.68 -97.08 -52.88
C TRP A 32 36.18 -95.64 -53.03
N TRP A 33 36.74 -95.27 -54.19
CA TRP A 33 37.16 -93.89 -54.47
C TRP A 33 35.99 -92.92 -54.62
N GLU A 34 34.79 -93.38 -54.98
CA GLU A 34 33.58 -92.56 -54.94
C GLU A 34 33.09 -92.33 -53.52
N GLU A 35 33.01 -93.38 -52.69
CA GLU A 35 32.67 -93.25 -51.27
C GLU A 35 33.64 -92.33 -50.53
N GLU A 36 34.95 -92.48 -50.76
CA GLU A 36 35.94 -91.66 -50.07
C GLU A 36 35.85 -90.17 -50.48
N ARG A 37 35.56 -89.90 -51.76
CA ARG A 37 35.28 -88.53 -52.23
C ARG A 37 34.01 -87.98 -51.60
N GLU A 38 32.99 -88.81 -51.39
CA GLU A 38 31.74 -88.40 -50.75
C GLU A 38 31.95 -88.11 -49.25
N ARG A 39 32.72 -88.94 -48.54
CA ARG A 39 33.11 -88.70 -47.14
C ARG A 39 33.87 -87.38 -46.99
N GLN A 40 34.84 -87.11 -47.87
CA GLN A 40 35.58 -85.85 -47.84
C GLN A 40 34.69 -84.63 -48.12
N ARG A 41 33.72 -84.75 -49.05
CA ARG A 41 32.74 -83.68 -49.30
C ARG A 41 31.87 -83.41 -48.08
N LEU A 42 31.31 -84.46 -47.47
CA LEU A 42 30.50 -84.36 -46.24
C LEU A 42 31.28 -83.74 -45.08
N GLN A 43 32.56 -84.11 -44.92
CA GLN A 43 33.42 -83.53 -43.89
C GLN A 43 33.67 -82.04 -44.14
N THR A 44 34.02 -81.68 -45.38
CA THR A 44 34.23 -80.28 -45.78
C THR A 44 32.96 -79.44 -45.59
N GLU A 45 31.79 -80.01 -45.88
CA GLU A 45 30.50 -79.33 -45.73
C GLU A 45 30.13 -79.11 -44.26
N ARG A 46 30.38 -80.10 -43.39
CA ARG A 46 30.24 -79.95 -41.93
C ARG A 46 31.16 -78.87 -41.37
N GLU A 47 32.41 -78.81 -41.84
CA GLU A 47 33.36 -77.78 -41.42
C GLU A 47 32.93 -76.38 -41.87
N LYS A 48 32.42 -76.25 -43.11
CA LYS A 48 31.83 -74.99 -43.61
C LYS A 48 30.64 -74.55 -42.77
N GLN A 49 29.68 -75.44 -42.50
CA GLN A 49 28.52 -75.13 -41.66
C GLN A 49 28.94 -74.71 -40.24
N LYS A 50 29.94 -75.39 -39.66
CA LYS A 50 30.48 -75.03 -38.34
C LYS A 50 31.13 -73.65 -38.36
N ALA A 51 31.93 -73.34 -39.38
CA ALA A 51 32.55 -72.03 -39.55
C ALA A 51 31.51 -70.92 -39.74
N GLU A 52 30.44 -71.18 -40.50
CA GLU A 52 29.34 -70.25 -40.72
C GLU A 52 28.56 -69.97 -39.43
N CYS A 53 28.26 -71.01 -38.63
CA CYS A 53 27.64 -70.87 -37.32
C CYS A 53 28.50 -70.03 -36.35
N LEU A 54 29.82 -70.27 -36.32
CA LEU A 54 30.77 -69.47 -35.52
C LEU A 54 30.85 -68.02 -35.97
N ARG A 55 30.75 -67.76 -37.29
CA ARG A 55 30.73 -66.40 -37.83
C ARG A 55 29.44 -65.68 -37.43
N GLN A 56 28.30 -66.34 -37.56
CA GLN A 56 27.00 -65.78 -37.21
C GLN A 56 26.95 -65.43 -35.71
N ARG A 57 27.42 -66.33 -34.85
CA ARG A 57 27.49 -66.09 -33.41
C ARG A 57 28.35 -64.88 -33.06
N ARG A 58 29.50 -64.68 -33.71
CA ARG A 58 30.33 -63.48 -33.50
C ARG A 58 29.61 -62.20 -33.92
N ILE A 59 28.90 -62.22 -35.03
CA ILE A 59 28.10 -61.07 -35.49
C ILE A 59 27.01 -60.73 -34.47
N ASP A 60 26.35 -61.74 -33.91
CA ASP A 60 25.27 -61.53 -32.94
C ASP A 60 25.82 -61.04 -31.59
N GLU A 61 26.95 -61.57 -31.12
CA GLU A 61 27.66 -61.08 -29.93
C GLU A 61 28.13 -59.62 -30.11
N GLU A 62 28.60 -59.25 -31.30
CA GLU A 62 29.03 -57.87 -31.60
C GLU A 62 27.85 -56.90 -31.71
N LYS A 63 26.74 -57.31 -32.34
CA LYS A 63 25.49 -56.53 -32.35
C LYS A 63 24.97 -56.28 -30.95
N GLU A 64 25.04 -57.27 -30.07
CA GLU A 64 24.58 -57.13 -28.69
C GLU A 64 25.46 -56.15 -27.90
N ARG A 65 26.78 -56.19 -28.08
CA ARG A 65 27.69 -55.20 -27.48
C ARG A 65 27.39 -53.78 -27.96
N VAL A 66 27.15 -53.59 -29.25
CA VAL A 66 26.79 -52.28 -29.81
C VAL A 66 25.46 -51.78 -29.24
N ARG A 67 24.46 -52.66 -29.08
CA ARG A 67 23.19 -52.30 -28.44
C ARG A 67 23.36 -51.86 -27.00
N GLN A 68 24.13 -52.61 -26.21
CA GLN A 68 24.39 -52.28 -24.81
C GLN A 68 25.13 -50.95 -24.67
N GLN A 69 26.13 -50.71 -25.51
CA GLN A 69 26.86 -49.45 -25.52
C GLN A 69 25.96 -48.27 -25.92
N ALA A 70 25.13 -48.43 -26.95
CA ALA A 70 24.17 -47.40 -27.36
C ALA A 70 23.10 -47.12 -26.29
N GLU A 71 22.65 -48.13 -25.54
CA GLU A 71 21.73 -47.93 -24.42
C GLU A 71 22.40 -47.18 -23.27
N GLN A 72 23.64 -47.53 -22.94
CA GLN A 72 24.41 -46.86 -21.90
C GLN A 72 24.68 -45.38 -22.26
N GLU A 73 25.07 -45.09 -23.50
CA GLU A 73 25.25 -43.72 -24.00
C GLU A 73 23.95 -42.91 -23.95
N ARG A 74 22.81 -43.51 -24.30
CA ARG A 74 21.50 -42.84 -24.18
C ARG A 74 21.14 -42.52 -22.73
N ARG A 75 21.42 -43.42 -21.79
CA ARG A 75 21.17 -43.19 -20.36
C ARG A 75 22.01 -42.04 -19.83
N VAL A 76 23.31 -42.01 -20.16
CA VAL A 76 24.20 -40.90 -19.77
C VAL A 76 23.71 -39.58 -20.35
N GLN A 77 23.35 -39.53 -21.64
CA GLN A 77 22.79 -38.33 -22.25
C GLN A 77 21.49 -37.89 -21.58
N GLN A 78 20.59 -38.82 -21.24
CA GLN A 78 19.34 -38.50 -20.55
C GLN A 78 19.60 -37.91 -19.17
N ASP A 79 20.50 -38.51 -18.39
CA ASP A 79 20.85 -38.02 -17.05
C ASP A 79 21.50 -36.62 -17.12
N GLU A 80 22.44 -36.40 -18.04
CA GLU A 80 23.05 -35.08 -18.27
C GLU A 80 22.02 -34.03 -18.69
N THR A 81 21.07 -34.37 -19.55
CA THR A 81 20.00 -33.43 -19.94
C THR A 81 19.08 -33.11 -18.78
N ALA A 82 18.69 -34.11 -17.98
CA ALA A 82 17.83 -33.91 -16.81
C ALA A 82 18.53 -33.07 -15.73
N GLU A 83 19.84 -33.23 -15.54
CA GLU A 83 20.63 -32.41 -14.61
C GLU A 83 20.67 -30.95 -15.08
N ARG A 84 20.96 -30.70 -16.37
CA ARG A 84 20.95 -29.33 -16.94
C ARG A 84 19.59 -28.67 -16.81
N GLU A 85 18.49 -29.40 -17.02
CA GLU A 85 17.14 -28.88 -16.85
C GLU A 85 16.83 -28.51 -15.40
N ARG A 86 17.27 -29.34 -14.43
CA ARG A 86 17.12 -29.04 -13.00
C ARG A 86 17.90 -27.79 -12.58
N GLU A 87 19.15 -27.67 -13.03
CA GLU A 87 19.96 -26.48 -12.77
C GLU A 87 19.35 -25.22 -13.39
N ALA A 88 18.87 -25.30 -14.63
CA ALA A 88 18.21 -24.19 -15.31
C ALA A 88 16.92 -23.79 -14.58
N ALA A 89 16.11 -24.75 -14.15
CA ALA A 89 14.89 -24.49 -13.37
C ALA A 89 15.20 -23.86 -12.01
N GLN A 90 16.27 -24.27 -11.34
CA GLN A 90 16.69 -23.72 -10.06
C GLN A 90 17.22 -22.28 -10.20
N ARG A 91 18.03 -22.00 -11.23
CA ARG A 91 18.47 -20.63 -11.56
C ARG A 91 17.29 -19.73 -11.88
N SER A 92 16.33 -20.21 -12.69
CA SER A 92 15.12 -19.45 -13.02
C SER A 92 14.30 -19.11 -11.76
N LYS A 93 14.12 -20.06 -10.84
CA LYS A 93 13.44 -19.82 -9.56
C LYS A 93 14.15 -18.76 -8.72
N GLN A 94 15.47 -18.86 -8.58
CA GLN A 94 16.27 -17.89 -7.83
C GLN A 94 16.21 -16.49 -8.43
N GLU A 95 16.20 -16.38 -9.75
CA GLU A 95 16.09 -15.09 -10.44
C GLU A 95 14.72 -14.44 -10.23
N VAL A 96 13.64 -15.21 -10.30
CA VAL A 96 12.28 -14.74 -10.00
C VAL A 96 12.16 -14.28 -8.55
N GLU A 97 12.72 -15.02 -7.60
CA GLU A 97 12.67 -14.68 -6.18
C GLU A 97 13.50 -13.41 -5.88
N ALA A 98 14.70 -13.31 -6.45
CA ALA A 98 15.54 -12.12 -6.34
C ALA A 98 14.85 -10.88 -6.94
N ARG A 99 14.16 -11.04 -8.08
CA ARG A 99 13.37 -9.97 -8.70
C ARG A 99 12.22 -9.52 -7.80
N ARG A 100 11.44 -10.46 -7.25
CA ARG A 100 10.34 -10.16 -6.31
C ARG A 100 10.83 -9.42 -5.07
N LYS A 101 11.99 -9.83 -4.53
CA LYS A 101 12.59 -9.16 -3.37
C LYS A 101 12.99 -7.71 -3.69
N ARG A 102 13.62 -7.47 -4.84
CA ARG A 102 13.97 -6.12 -5.30
C ARG A 102 12.73 -5.25 -5.52
N GLU A 103 11.68 -5.80 -6.13
CA GLU A 103 10.41 -5.07 -6.35
C GLU A 103 9.74 -4.71 -5.02
N ALA A 104 9.74 -5.62 -4.03
CA ALA A 104 9.22 -5.36 -2.69
C ALA A 104 10.04 -4.29 -1.94
N GLU A 105 11.37 -4.37 -1.99
CA GLU A 105 12.26 -3.36 -1.39
C GLU A 105 12.04 -1.98 -2.03
N GLN A 106 11.88 -1.91 -3.36
CA GLN A 106 11.56 -0.67 -4.07
C GLN A 106 10.19 -0.11 -3.69
N GLN A 107 9.16 -0.96 -3.54
CA GLN A 107 7.84 -0.52 -3.09
C GLN A 107 7.89 0.04 -1.66
N ILE A 108 8.57 -0.64 -0.73
CA ILE A 108 8.71 -0.16 0.66
C ILE A 108 9.42 1.20 0.67
N GLN A 109 10.51 1.34 -0.09
CA GLN A 109 11.25 2.59 -0.14
C GLN A 109 10.45 3.72 -0.78
N ALA A 110 9.68 3.43 -1.83
CA ALA A 110 8.76 4.39 -2.44
C ALA A 110 7.66 4.82 -1.45
N GLN A 111 7.11 3.88 -0.68
CA GLN A 111 6.11 4.16 0.35
C GLN A 111 6.68 5.10 1.41
N ILE A 112 7.88 4.81 1.95
CA ILE A 112 8.55 5.65 2.95
C ILE A 112 8.78 7.06 2.39
N GLN A 113 9.29 7.18 1.16
CA GLN A 113 9.50 8.49 0.54
C GLN A 113 8.20 9.25 0.31
N ALA A 114 7.12 8.57 -0.09
CA ALA A 114 5.81 9.19 -0.28
C ALA A 114 5.24 9.71 1.05
N THR A 115 5.33 8.91 2.12
CA THR A 115 4.89 9.30 3.46
C THR A 115 5.68 10.50 3.99
N GLU A 116 7.02 10.48 3.83
CA GLU A 116 7.86 11.60 4.27
C GLU A 116 7.57 12.88 3.48
N ARG A 117 7.41 12.79 2.15
CA ARG A 117 7.01 13.94 1.32
C ARG A 117 5.66 14.50 1.75
N ALA A 118 4.67 13.64 2.02
CA ALA A 118 3.36 14.06 2.50
C ALA A 118 3.46 14.76 3.87
N ARG A 119 4.31 14.27 4.78
CA ARG A 119 4.56 14.91 6.08
C ARG A 119 5.19 16.30 5.91
N VAL A 120 6.25 16.40 5.11
CA VAL A 120 6.95 17.67 4.85
C VAL A 120 6.03 18.68 4.17
N GLU A 121 5.23 18.26 3.20
CA GLU A 121 4.26 19.13 2.54
C GLU A 121 3.19 19.60 3.53
N LYS A 122 2.65 18.71 4.37
CA LYS A 122 1.70 19.07 5.44
C LYS A 122 2.30 20.10 6.39
N GLU A 123 3.54 19.90 6.86
CA GLU A 123 4.24 20.86 7.72
C GLU A 123 4.49 22.19 7.02
N LYS A 124 4.84 22.18 5.73
CA LYS A 124 5.05 23.38 4.94
C LYS A 124 3.76 24.17 4.75
N THR A 125 2.65 23.49 4.44
CA THR A 125 1.31 24.11 4.36
C THR A 125 0.91 24.69 5.70
N GLN A 126 1.05 23.93 6.79
CA GLN A 126 0.76 24.42 8.14
C GLN A 126 1.63 25.63 8.52
N ARG A 127 2.91 25.63 8.14
CA ARG A 127 3.81 26.77 8.41
C ARG A 127 3.44 27.99 7.57
N ALA A 128 3.11 27.81 6.30
CA ALA A 128 2.65 28.87 5.41
C ALA A 128 1.32 29.44 5.89
N GLU A 129 0.39 28.60 6.34
CA GLU A 129 -0.88 29.03 6.94
C GLU A 129 -0.66 29.73 8.27
N ARG A 130 0.23 29.26 9.15
CA ARG A 130 0.60 29.98 10.38
C ARG A 130 1.21 31.34 10.07
N GLN A 131 2.08 31.42 9.06
CA GLN A 131 2.62 32.70 8.58
C GLN A 131 1.53 33.57 7.98
N LEU A 132 0.61 33.00 7.21
CA LEU A 132 -0.53 33.70 6.64
C LEU A 132 -1.48 34.16 7.75
N LEU A 133 -1.68 33.40 8.82
CA LEU A 133 -2.45 33.80 9.99
C LEU A 133 -1.76 34.96 10.71
N GLN A 134 -0.44 34.89 10.80
CA GLN A 134 0.39 35.95 11.37
C GLN A 134 0.38 37.23 10.50
N LEU A 135 0.26 37.10 9.17
CA LEU A 135 0.18 38.22 8.22
C LEU A 135 -1.24 38.77 8.01
N ASN A 136 -2.25 37.92 7.91
CA ASN A 136 -3.63 38.25 7.54
C ASN A 136 -4.52 38.64 8.73
N LEU A 137 -4.09 38.38 9.97
CA LEU A 137 -4.65 39.09 11.12
C LEU A 137 -3.87 40.36 11.31
N SER A 138 -4.10 41.28 10.38
CA SER A 138 -3.64 42.63 10.61
C SER A 138 -4.36 43.08 11.90
N SER A 139 -3.56 43.36 12.92
CA SER A 139 -4.00 44.26 14.00
C SER A 139 -4.19 45.68 13.44
N GLU A 140 -4.41 45.82 12.12
CA GLU A 140 -4.77 47.07 11.49
C GLU A 140 -6.09 47.48 12.12
N ARG A 141 -5.98 48.66 12.70
CA ARG A 141 -7.12 49.32 13.27
C ARG A 141 -7.96 49.86 12.12
N LYS A 142 -9.27 49.86 12.31
CA LYS A 142 -10.21 50.59 11.48
C LYS A 142 -9.70 52.02 11.32
N ASN A 143 -9.80 52.59 10.11
CA ASN A 143 -9.35 53.95 9.82
C ASN A 143 -9.97 55.03 10.72
N ASN A 144 -11.11 54.72 11.35
CA ASN A 144 -11.85 55.57 12.28
C ASN A 144 -11.92 54.98 13.70
N TYR A 145 -10.92 54.20 14.12
CA TYR A 145 -10.93 53.51 15.41
C TYR A 145 -11.11 54.45 16.62
N GLU A 146 -10.72 55.72 16.52
CA GLU A 146 -10.92 56.72 17.57
C GLU A 146 -12.41 56.90 17.91
N LYS A 147 -13.30 56.77 16.92
CA LYS A 147 -14.76 56.81 17.16
C LYS A 147 -15.23 55.60 17.97
N PHE A 148 -14.67 54.42 17.68
CA PHE A 148 -14.97 53.22 18.46
C PHE A 148 -14.45 53.37 19.90
N ALA A 149 -13.22 53.88 20.07
CA ALA A 149 -12.64 54.16 21.37
C ALA A 149 -13.51 55.13 22.19
N GLN A 150 -13.98 56.21 21.55
CA GLN A 150 -14.89 57.18 22.16
C GLN A 150 -16.18 56.52 22.64
N VAL A 151 -16.87 55.75 21.79
CA VAL A 151 -18.12 55.07 22.17
C VAL A 151 -17.91 54.11 23.35
N LEU A 152 -16.82 53.33 23.33
CA LEU A 152 -16.51 52.42 24.44
C LEU A 152 -16.19 53.18 25.73
N GLN A 153 -15.43 54.28 25.64
CA GLN A 153 -15.08 55.13 26.78
C GLN A 153 -16.32 55.80 27.39
N GLU A 154 -17.16 56.44 26.58
CA GLU A 154 -18.40 57.11 26.99
C GLU A 154 -19.36 56.13 27.68
N ASN A 155 -19.38 54.87 27.23
CA ASN A 155 -20.23 53.83 27.82
C ASN A 155 -19.55 53.05 28.96
N SER A 156 -18.30 53.38 29.30
CA SER A 156 -17.48 52.72 30.34
C SER A 156 -17.26 51.22 30.09
N ILE A 157 -17.01 50.85 28.84
CA ILE A 157 -16.68 49.47 28.45
C ILE A 157 -15.17 49.27 28.57
N LEU A 158 -14.74 48.71 29.70
CA LEU A 158 -13.33 48.50 30.03
C LEU A 158 -12.85 47.06 29.76
N THR A 159 -13.77 46.12 29.57
CA THR A 159 -13.46 44.69 29.46
C THR A 159 -14.55 43.98 28.67
N LEU A 160 -14.13 43.08 27.78
CA LEU A 160 -14.99 42.10 27.14
C LEU A 160 -14.75 40.73 27.75
N TYR A 161 -15.69 39.81 27.57
CA TYR A 161 -15.68 38.53 28.24
C TYR A 161 -15.90 37.37 27.28
N HIS A 162 -15.16 36.28 27.48
CA HIS A 162 -15.40 35.00 26.82
C HIS A 162 -15.46 33.90 27.88
N PHE A 163 -16.56 33.15 27.93
CA PHE A 163 -16.63 31.99 28.80
C PHE A 163 -16.15 30.75 28.06
N THR A 164 -15.40 29.91 28.75
CA THR A 164 -14.96 28.59 28.26
C THR A 164 -14.86 27.63 29.44
N ASP A 165 -14.60 26.35 29.18
CA ASP A 165 -14.28 25.40 30.23
C ASP A 165 -12.79 25.46 30.58
N ARG A 166 -12.45 25.26 31.86
CA ARG A 166 -11.04 25.22 32.31
C ARG A 166 -10.20 24.22 31.52
N ALA A 167 -10.77 23.09 31.09
CA ALA A 167 -10.07 22.08 30.30
C ALA A 167 -9.53 22.63 28.97
N ASN A 168 -10.11 23.70 28.43
CA ASN A 168 -9.66 24.31 27.17
C ASN A 168 -8.48 25.27 27.35
N ILE A 169 -8.13 25.67 28.58
CA ILE A 169 -7.11 26.70 28.84
C ILE A 169 -5.72 26.28 28.35
N SER A 170 -5.33 25.02 28.55
CA SER A 170 -4.02 24.52 28.08
C SER A 170 -3.88 24.66 26.57
N SER A 171 -4.91 24.27 25.81
CA SER A 171 -4.94 24.39 24.35
C SER A 171 -4.84 25.86 23.90
N ILE A 172 -5.52 26.79 24.59
CA ILE A 172 -5.43 28.24 24.30
C ILE A 172 -3.99 28.76 24.53
N LYS A 173 -3.34 28.32 25.62
CA LYS A 173 -1.94 28.69 25.94
C LYS A 173 -0.96 28.11 24.91
N GLU A 174 -1.10 26.83 24.56
CA GLU A 174 -0.25 26.13 23.59
C GLU A 174 -0.34 26.74 22.18
N ASN A 175 -1.54 27.16 21.77
CA ASN A 175 -1.75 27.83 20.48
C ASN A 175 -1.44 29.33 20.52
N GLY A 176 -1.14 29.89 21.69
CA GLY A 176 -0.88 31.32 21.87
C GLY A 176 -2.06 32.21 21.45
N ALA A 177 -3.29 31.68 21.47
CA ALA A 177 -4.50 32.40 21.12
C ALA A 177 -5.78 31.63 21.45
N LEU A 178 -6.87 32.37 21.58
CA LEU A 178 -8.23 31.83 21.48
C LEU A 178 -8.65 31.82 20.00
N LEU A 179 -9.00 30.65 19.48
CA LEU A 179 -9.28 30.43 18.05
C LEU A 179 -10.78 30.20 17.80
N SER A 180 -11.25 30.54 16.60
CA SER A 180 -12.60 30.23 16.16
C SER A 180 -12.79 28.71 16.10
N TRP A 181 -14.00 28.23 16.37
CA TRP A 181 -14.25 26.78 16.36
C TRP A 181 -14.04 26.18 14.97
N TRP A 182 -14.35 26.94 13.92
CA TRP A 182 -14.16 26.49 12.54
C TRP A 182 -12.69 26.34 12.21
N TYR A 183 -11.85 27.31 12.61
CA TYR A 183 -10.42 27.21 12.43
C TYR A 183 -9.85 25.99 13.16
N CYS A 184 -10.30 25.73 14.39
CA CYS A 184 -9.91 24.54 15.13
C CYS A 184 -10.25 23.24 14.39
N GLU A 185 -11.47 23.12 13.83
CA GLU A 185 -11.87 21.95 13.04
C GLU A 185 -11.03 21.77 11.77
N GLN A 186 -10.72 22.85 11.05
CA GLN A 186 -9.93 22.76 9.81
C GLN A 186 -8.45 22.41 10.07
N ASN A 187 -7.96 22.64 11.29
CA ASN A 187 -6.54 22.50 11.64
C ASN A 187 -6.26 21.34 12.62
N ASP A 188 -7.22 20.42 12.79
CA ASP A 188 -7.11 19.29 13.73
C ASP A 188 -6.83 19.73 15.19
N ILE A 189 -7.26 20.93 15.59
CA ILE A 189 -7.11 21.45 16.96
C ILE A 189 -8.34 21.04 17.78
N ASN A 190 -8.14 20.16 18.76
CA ASN A 190 -9.24 19.65 19.57
C ASN A 190 -9.66 20.66 20.66
N ILE A 191 -10.94 21.01 20.70
CA ILE A 191 -11.56 21.75 21.80
C ILE A 191 -12.22 20.71 22.72
N LEU A 192 -11.59 20.42 23.87
CA LEU A 192 -12.02 19.34 24.77
C LEU A 192 -13.46 19.47 25.25
N LYS A 193 -13.88 20.71 25.59
CA LYS A 193 -15.20 21.02 26.14
C LYS A 193 -15.79 22.26 25.47
N PRO A 194 -16.37 22.12 24.27
CA PRO A 194 -16.86 23.27 23.52
C PRO A 194 -18.10 23.90 24.17
N GLY A 195 -18.12 25.24 24.19
CA GLY A 195 -19.26 26.03 24.64
C GLY A 195 -20.41 26.13 23.62
N SER A 196 -20.29 25.49 22.45
CA SER A 196 -21.32 25.41 21.41
C SER A 196 -21.73 23.95 21.15
N ASP A 197 -22.91 23.75 20.57
CA ASP A 197 -23.40 22.48 20.06
C ASP A 197 -23.52 22.51 18.52
N GLU A 198 -23.90 21.38 17.92
CA GLU A 198 -23.98 21.27 16.45
C GLU A 198 -25.06 22.18 15.85
N THR A 199 -26.15 22.42 16.59
CA THR A 199 -27.19 23.38 16.18
C THR A 199 -26.63 24.80 16.10
N SER A 200 -25.88 25.22 17.12
CA SER A 200 -25.21 26.52 17.14
C SER A 200 -24.20 26.66 16.00
N LYS A 201 -23.39 25.62 15.74
CA LYS A 201 -22.44 25.60 14.61
C LYS A 201 -23.14 25.69 13.25
N SER A 202 -24.30 25.04 13.11
CA SER A 202 -25.10 25.10 11.88
C SER A 202 -25.67 26.51 11.64
N LEU A 203 -26.12 27.19 12.70
CA LEU A 203 -26.56 28.59 12.62
C LEU A 203 -25.40 29.53 12.29
N ASP A 204 -24.23 29.30 12.88
CA ASP A 204 -23.00 30.03 12.53
C ASP A 204 -22.69 29.93 11.03
N ARG A 205 -22.72 28.71 10.47
CA ARG A 205 -22.52 28.48 9.03
C ARG A 205 -23.59 29.20 8.20
N HIS A 206 -24.84 29.18 8.64
CA HIS A 206 -25.94 29.87 7.96
C HIS A 206 -25.73 31.39 7.85
N TYR A 207 -25.23 32.02 8.92
CA TYR A 207 -24.93 33.46 8.96
C TYR A 207 -23.50 33.81 8.53
N ASN A 208 -22.69 32.82 8.11
CA ASN A 208 -21.28 32.97 7.76
C ASN A 208 -20.40 33.52 8.92
N LEU A 209 -20.67 33.07 10.14
CA LEU A 209 -20.02 33.48 11.40
C LEU A 209 -19.17 32.36 12.05
N GLN A 210 -19.02 31.21 11.39
CA GLN A 210 -18.29 30.04 11.89
C GLN A 210 -16.82 30.33 12.26
N ASP A 211 -16.22 31.30 11.55
CA ASP A 211 -14.82 31.66 11.69
C ASP A 211 -14.64 32.96 12.48
N TYR A 212 -15.38 33.09 13.58
CA TYR A 212 -15.25 34.19 14.54
C TYR A 212 -15.20 33.66 15.98
N VAL A 213 -14.33 34.26 16.78
CA VAL A 213 -14.33 34.16 18.24
C VAL A 213 -15.41 35.10 18.77
N ARG A 214 -16.31 34.56 19.59
CA ARG A 214 -17.44 35.30 20.17
C ARG A 214 -17.09 35.83 21.55
N LEU A 215 -17.20 37.14 21.72
CA LEU A 215 -17.04 37.84 22.99
C LEU A 215 -18.36 38.47 23.39
N SER A 216 -18.50 38.73 24.69
CA SER A 216 -19.67 39.33 25.30
C SER A 216 -19.30 40.56 26.12
N PHE A 217 -20.26 41.45 26.34
CA PHE A 217 -20.09 42.63 27.19
C PHE A 217 -20.28 42.36 28.69
N THR A 218 -20.72 41.14 29.04
CA THR A 218 -21.07 40.75 30.42
C THR A 218 -20.34 39.49 30.85
N PRO A 219 -19.80 39.43 32.07
CA PRO A 219 -19.20 38.20 32.60
C PRO A 219 -20.24 37.11 32.88
N ASN A 220 -21.52 37.48 33.05
CA ASN A 220 -22.62 36.59 33.41
C ASN A 220 -23.47 36.25 32.18
N HIS A 221 -22.83 35.73 31.13
CA HIS A 221 -23.52 35.45 29.87
C HIS A 221 -24.55 34.30 30.01
N PRO A 222 -25.82 34.45 29.60
CA PRO A 222 -26.86 33.42 29.76
C PRO A 222 -26.47 32.06 29.16
N MET A 223 -25.81 32.08 28.00
CA MET A 223 -25.38 30.85 27.32
C MET A 223 -24.31 30.05 28.09
N MET A 224 -23.59 30.66 29.03
CA MET A 224 -22.68 29.93 29.92
C MET A 224 -23.47 28.99 30.84
N TYR A 225 -24.58 29.49 31.42
CA TYR A 225 -25.45 28.69 32.28
C TYR A 225 -26.15 27.58 31.51
N VAL A 226 -26.61 27.87 30.29
CA VAL A 226 -27.21 26.86 29.39
C VAL A 226 -26.19 25.78 29.06
N ALA A 227 -24.96 26.14 28.69
CA ALA A 227 -23.90 25.18 28.39
C ALA A 227 -23.54 24.31 29.59
N LYS A 228 -23.51 24.90 30.80
CA LYS A 228 -23.27 24.17 32.04
C LYS A 228 -24.41 23.20 32.36
N LEU A 229 -25.66 23.65 32.26
CA LEU A 229 -26.84 22.83 32.52
C LEU A 229 -26.94 21.64 31.55
N GLN A 230 -26.55 21.84 30.30
CA GLN A 230 -26.49 20.79 29.27
C GLN A 230 -25.25 19.89 29.39
N GLY A 231 -24.37 20.12 30.37
CA GLY A 231 -23.16 19.33 30.59
C GLY A 231 -22.06 19.50 29.53
N ARG A 232 -22.18 20.49 28.65
CA ARG A 232 -21.17 20.78 27.60
C ARG A 232 -19.88 21.34 28.20
N ILE A 233 -20.03 22.16 29.23
CA ILE A 233 -18.93 22.65 30.08
C ILE A 233 -19.22 22.27 31.54
N GLN A 234 -18.18 21.99 32.32
CA GLN A 234 -18.26 21.52 33.70
C GLN A 234 -17.69 22.55 34.68
N ASP A 235 -16.50 23.07 34.38
CA ASP A 235 -15.80 24.08 35.19
C ASP A 235 -15.63 25.38 34.37
N PRO A 236 -16.69 26.22 34.28
CA PRO A 236 -16.66 27.42 33.48
C PRO A 236 -15.69 28.45 34.07
N VAL A 237 -14.83 28.99 33.21
CA VAL A 237 -13.96 30.13 33.49
C VAL A 237 -14.28 31.26 32.52
N VAL A 238 -14.12 32.50 32.99
CA VAL A 238 -14.39 33.70 32.20
C VAL A 238 -13.07 34.42 31.92
N LEU A 239 -12.70 34.46 30.65
CA LEU A 239 -11.58 35.22 30.14
C LEU A 239 -11.96 36.70 30.06
N LYS A 240 -11.03 37.58 30.44
CA LYS A 240 -11.15 39.04 30.37
C LYS A 240 -10.30 39.57 29.22
N ILE A 241 -10.95 40.15 28.23
CA ILE A 241 -10.34 40.60 26.99
C ILE A 241 -10.26 42.12 27.01
N ASN A 242 -9.11 42.67 26.60
CA ASN A 242 -8.94 44.10 26.42
C ASN A 242 -9.84 44.61 25.26
N PRO A 243 -10.69 45.64 25.49
CA PRO A 243 -11.70 46.10 24.54
C PRO A 243 -11.13 46.73 23.26
N GLU A 244 -9.83 47.07 23.18
CA GLU A 244 -9.27 47.59 21.93
C GLU A 244 -9.34 46.59 20.76
N ILE A 245 -9.64 45.30 21.02
CA ILE A 245 -9.95 44.33 19.97
C ILE A 245 -11.12 44.78 19.06
N CYS A 246 -12.01 45.65 19.57
CA CYS A 246 -13.07 46.32 18.82
C CYS A 246 -12.53 47.20 17.69
N PHE A 247 -11.28 47.64 17.78
CA PHE A 247 -10.67 48.54 16.81
C PHE A 247 -10.18 47.81 15.58
N PHE A 248 -10.07 46.47 15.60
CA PHE A 248 -9.51 45.73 14.48
C PHE A 248 -10.45 45.73 13.27
N GLN A 249 -9.88 45.82 12.08
CA GLN A 249 -10.60 45.97 10.82
C GLN A 249 -11.73 44.94 10.67
N GLU A 250 -11.44 43.68 10.95
CA GLU A 250 -12.34 42.54 10.78
C GLU A 250 -13.29 42.29 11.96
N THR A 251 -13.17 43.05 13.06
CA THR A 251 -14.07 42.89 14.21
C THR A 251 -15.47 43.40 13.86
N LYS A 252 -16.49 42.59 14.20
CA LYS A 252 -17.91 42.91 14.02
C LYS A 252 -18.65 42.99 15.36
N PHE A 253 -19.79 43.65 15.32
CA PHE A 253 -20.67 43.89 16.46
C PHE A 253 -22.05 43.38 16.13
N SER A 254 -22.65 42.63 17.04
CA SER A 254 -24.02 42.15 16.94
C SER A 254 -24.83 42.74 18.10
N ASP A 255 -25.97 43.35 17.78
CA ASP A 255 -26.86 44.00 18.77
C ASP A 255 -27.58 43.03 19.72
N MET A 256 -27.52 41.73 19.40
CA MET A 256 -27.99 40.61 20.21
C MET A 256 -27.11 39.37 19.90
N ASN A 257 -27.51 38.19 20.36
CA ASN A 257 -26.82 36.97 19.95
C ASN A 257 -26.80 36.86 18.40
N ALA A 258 -25.61 36.70 17.82
CA ALA A 258 -25.41 36.81 16.36
C ALA A 258 -26.02 35.66 15.55
N THR A 259 -26.65 34.69 16.20
CA THR A 259 -27.43 33.62 15.55
C THR A 259 -28.92 33.71 15.83
N LYS A 260 -29.37 34.73 16.57
CA LYS A 260 -30.78 34.98 16.82
C LYS A 260 -31.44 35.61 15.60
N THR A 261 -32.64 35.16 15.25
CA THR A 261 -33.43 35.78 14.19
C THR A 261 -33.66 37.26 14.47
N GLY A 262 -33.37 38.11 13.48
CA GLY A 262 -33.58 39.56 13.56
C GLY A 262 -32.37 40.37 14.03
N HIS A 263 -31.26 39.72 14.38
CA HIS A 263 -30.03 40.41 14.75
C HIS A 263 -29.51 41.33 13.63
N LYS A 264 -28.80 42.39 14.03
CA LYS A 264 -28.06 43.29 13.16
C LYS A 264 -26.58 43.16 13.51
N CYS A 265 -25.81 42.65 12.56
CA CYS A 265 -24.38 42.40 12.72
C CYS A 265 -23.57 43.05 11.60
N GLY A 266 -22.49 43.74 11.96
CA GLY A 266 -21.57 44.33 11.00
C GLY A 266 -20.33 44.96 11.64
N PRO A 267 -19.36 45.43 10.83
CA PRO A 267 -18.07 45.94 11.30
C PRO A 267 -18.02 47.46 11.55
N THR A 268 -19.13 48.19 11.34
CA THR A 268 -19.11 49.66 11.33
C THR A 268 -19.36 50.27 12.70
N ILE A 269 -19.18 51.59 12.79
CA ILE A 269 -19.45 52.32 14.04
C ILE A 269 -20.95 52.31 14.36
N GLU A 270 -21.80 52.34 13.34
CA GLU A 270 -23.26 52.22 13.49
C GLU A 270 -23.64 50.86 14.08
N ASP A 271 -22.95 49.78 13.73
CA ASP A 271 -23.17 48.46 14.31
C ASP A 271 -22.83 48.43 15.81
N LEU A 272 -21.72 49.05 16.21
CA LEU A 272 -21.37 49.22 17.63
C LEU A 272 -22.42 50.07 18.37
N MET A 273 -22.89 51.16 17.76
CA MET A 273 -23.88 52.06 18.36
C MET A 273 -25.27 51.45 18.50
N ARG A 274 -25.59 50.33 17.80
CA ARG A 274 -26.84 49.58 18.02
C ARG A 274 -26.85 48.81 19.33
N ILE A 275 -25.70 48.60 19.95
CA ILE A 275 -25.61 47.90 21.23
C ILE A 275 -26.26 48.76 22.31
N ARG A 276 -27.26 48.19 22.99
CA ARG A 276 -27.91 48.84 24.13
C ARG A 276 -26.99 48.74 25.35
N PHE A 277 -26.02 49.66 25.47
CA PHE A 277 -25.02 49.63 26.55
C PHE A 277 -25.61 49.67 27.96
N ALA A 278 -26.76 50.31 28.16
CA ALA A 278 -27.48 50.29 29.43
C ALA A 278 -28.01 48.90 29.80
N VAL A 279 -28.28 48.05 28.81
CA VAL A 279 -28.78 46.68 28.97
C VAL A 279 -27.62 45.72 29.23
N VAL A 280 -26.59 45.71 28.37
CA VAL A 280 -25.48 44.75 28.48
C VAL A 280 -24.65 44.92 29.76
N LYS A 281 -24.70 46.10 30.40
CA LYS A 281 -24.05 46.39 31.67
C LYS A 281 -24.87 45.99 32.90
N GLN A 282 -26.11 45.53 32.73
CA GLN A 282 -26.88 45.04 33.87
C GLN A 282 -26.20 43.81 34.49
N ASN A 283 -26.33 43.65 35.81
CA ASN A 283 -25.71 42.53 36.52
C ASN A 283 -26.32 41.18 36.14
N THR A 284 -27.59 41.19 35.72
CA THR A 284 -28.37 39.98 35.45
C THR A 284 -29.35 40.19 34.31
N HIS A 285 -29.49 39.16 33.49
CA HIS A 285 -30.50 39.07 32.44
C HIS A 285 -31.92 38.95 32.99
N PHE A 286 -32.11 38.43 34.22
CA PHE A 286 -33.43 38.13 34.76
C PHE A 286 -34.28 39.35 35.12
N ASN A 287 -33.64 40.49 35.36
CA ASN A 287 -34.32 41.73 35.74
C ASN A 287 -34.69 42.59 34.53
N LEU A 288 -34.41 42.13 33.31
CA LEU A 288 -34.70 42.85 32.07
C LEU A 288 -36.12 42.61 31.60
N SER A 289 -36.66 43.59 30.87
CA SER A 289 -37.88 43.45 30.10
C SER A 289 -37.73 42.36 29.04
N ASP A 290 -38.84 41.76 28.59
CA ASP A 290 -38.79 40.76 27.51
C ASP A 290 -38.24 41.34 26.19
N GLU A 291 -38.38 42.64 25.99
CA GLU A 291 -37.79 43.36 24.85
C GLU A 291 -36.27 43.48 24.96
N ASP A 292 -35.73 43.74 26.15
CA ASP A 292 -34.29 43.96 26.36
C ASP A 292 -33.48 42.68 26.54
N LYS A 293 -34.13 41.58 26.95
CA LYS A 293 -33.49 40.27 27.17
C LYS A 293 -32.62 39.81 25.98
N PRO A 294 -33.07 39.87 24.71
CA PRO A 294 -32.22 39.59 23.56
C PRO A 294 -30.95 40.44 23.48
N HIS A 295 -31.08 41.74 23.77
CA HIS A 295 -30.00 42.71 23.63
C HIS A 295 -28.94 42.59 24.72
N TYR A 296 -29.24 41.93 25.85
CA TYR A 296 -28.24 41.56 26.85
C TYR A 296 -27.16 40.62 26.30
N GLN A 297 -27.50 39.86 25.26
CA GLN A 297 -26.61 38.89 24.61
C GLN A 297 -25.92 39.50 23.38
N ALA A 298 -25.76 40.82 23.31
CA ALA A 298 -24.95 41.47 22.29
C ALA A 298 -23.51 40.92 22.31
N GLU A 299 -22.92 40.78 21.13
CA GLU A 299 -21.64 40.11 20.93
C GLU A 299 -20.64 40.98 20.16
N VAL A 300 -19.37 40.78 20.46
CA VAL A 300 -18.25 41.23 19.63
C VAL A 300 -17.64 40.01 18.96
N LEU A 301 -17.50 40.04 17.65
CA LEU A 301 -17.05 38.93 16.83
C LEU A 301 -15.66 39.24 16.28
N VAL A 302 -14.65 38.53 16.79
CA VAL A 302 -13.25 38.70 16.39
C VAL A 302 -12.91 37.62 15.37
N LYS A 303 -12.48 38.02 14.17
CA LYS A 303 -12.24 37.10 13.07
C LYS A 303 -11.13 36.10 13.41
N THR A 304 -11.41 34.80 13.29
CA THR A 304 -10.47 33.65 13.36
C THR A 304 -9.65 33.48 14.64
N ARG A 305 -8.89 34.48 15.07
CA ARG A 305 -7.89 34.39 16.14
C ARG A 305 -7.94 35.62 17.03
N LEU A 306 -8.06 35.39 18.33
CA LEU A 306 -7.85 36.38 19.39
C LEU A 306 -6.51 36.07 20.08
N PRO A 307 -5.46 36.86 19.81
CA PRO A 307 -4.13 36.59 20.35
C PRO A 307 -4.10 36.63 21.89
N ILE A 308 -3.32 35.75 22.51
CA ILE A 308 -3.33 35.53 23.96
C ILE A 308 -2.96 36.79 24.77
N GLU A 309 -2.17 37.70 24.20
CA GLU A 309 -1.80 38.98 24.78
C GLU A 309 -2.99 39.91 25.05
N TRP A 310 -4.12 39.71 24.36
CA TRP A 310 -5.36 40.44 24.61
C TRP A 310 -6.17 39.88 25.78
N ILE A 311 -5.80 38.69 26.29
CA ILE A 311 -6.48 38.02 27.40
C ILE A 311 -5.76 38.35 28.71
N THR A 312 -6.26 39.35 29.42
CA THR A 312 -5.62 39.96 30.60
C THR A 312 -5.47 39.03 31.81
N ASN A 313 -6.30 37.99 31.92
CA ASN A 313 -6.31 37.08 33.07
C ASN A 313 -5.91 35.64 32.72
N ILE A 314 -5.27 35.40 31.57
CA ILE A 314 -4.94 34.03 31.13
C ILE A 314 -4.01 33.27 32.09
N ASN A 315 -3.14 33.98 32.81
CA ASN A 315 -2.21 33.40 33.79
C ASN A 315 -2.85 33.11 35.15
N ALA A 316 -4.12 33.47 35.36
CA ALA A 316 -4.86 33.18 36.58
C ALA A 316 -5.47 31.76 36.59
N PHE A 317 -5.29 30.99 35.51
CA PHE A 317 -5.92 29.68 35.29
C PHE A 317 -4.92 28.54 35.15
#